data_AF-K0KS36-F1
#
_entry.id   AF-K0KS36-F1
#
_cell.length_a   1.000
_cell.length_b   1.000
_cell.length_c   1.000
_cell.angle_alpha   90.00
_cell.angle_beta   90.00
_cell.angle_gamma   90.00
#
_symmetry.space_group_name_H-M   'P 1'
#
loop_
_entity.id
_entity.type
_entity.pdbx_description
1 polymer ?
#
loop_
_entity_poly.entity_id
_entity_poly.type
_entity_poly.pdbx_seq_one_letter_code
_entity_poly.pdbx_strand_id
1 'polypeptide(L)'
;MSNILNVFNPPQPRDLEPAEYEDCLPCQIMATVSALGAGAWFASGQLFEDSKLSQAENLKKNPMWWRYFIKGSGYGLIGFGVFRGTEGWLWNTPEQKKLK
;
A
#
# COMPACT_ATOMS: atom_id res chain seq x y z
N MET A 1 21.65 -16.82 -3.54
CA MET A 1 22.39 -15.71 -4.20
C MET A 1 21.53 -15.18 -5.34
N SER A 2 21.13 -13.91 -5.27
CA SER A 2 20.30 -13.29 -6.31
C SER A 2 21.13 -13.00 -7.55
N ASN A 3 20.67 -13.45 -8.71
CA ASN A 3 21.31 -13.23 -10.00
C ASN A 3 20.41 -12.35 -10.87
N ILE A 4 20.98 -11.32 -11.51
CA ILE A 4 20.26 -10.38 -12.40
C ILE A 4 19.57 -11.10 -13.57
N LEU A 5 20.09 -12.26 -13.98
CA LEU A 5 19.46 -13.10 -15.01
C LEU A 5 18.07 -13.62 -14.60
N ASN A 6 17.83 -13.82 -13.30
CA ASN A 6 16.55 -14.33 -12.80
C ASN A 6 15.42 -13.29 -12.85
N VAL A 7 15.74 -12.01 -13.12
CA VAL A 7 14.73 -10.97 -13.35
C VAL A 7 14.15 -11.06 -14.76
N PHE A 8 14.99 -11.41 -15.73
CA PHE A 8 14.60 -11.49 -17.15
C PHE A 8 14.19 -12.89 -17.61
N ASN A 9 14.62 -13.92 -16.88
CA ASN A 9 14.17 -15.29 -17.05
C ASN A 9 13.75 -15.85 -15.69
N PRO A 10 12.55 -15.50 -15.21
CA PRO A 10 12.08 -15.99 -13.92
C PRO A 10 11.95 -17.52 -13.96
N PRO A 11 12.26 -18.21 -12.83
CA PRO A 11 12.03 -19.64 -12.73
C PRO A 11 10.54 -19.96 -12.98
N GLN A 12 10.27 -21.16 -13.48
CA GLN A 12 8.90 -21.58 -13.78
C GLN A 12 8.03 -21.52 -12.51
N PRO A 13 6.75 -21.16 -12.64
CA PRO A 13 5.81 -21.17 -11.53
C PRO A 13 5.82 -22.54 -10.88
N ARG A 14 6.07 -22.58 -9.57
CA ARG A 14 5.99 -23.78 -8.75
C ARG A 14 5.26 -23.43 -7.46
N ASP A 15 4.66 -24.43 -6.84
CA ASP A 15 4.17 -24.28 -5.49
C ASP A 15 5.36 -24.04 -4.55
N LEU A 16 5.21 -23.04 -3.67
CA LEU A 16 6.19 -22.75 -2.64
C LEU A 16 5.95 -23.65 -1.44
N GLU A 17 7.02 -24.19 -0.85
CA GLU A 17 6.90 -24.89 0.41
C GLU A 17 6.60 -23.89 1.55
N PRO A 18 5.90 -24.32 2.63
CA PRO A 18 5.58 -23.48 3.78
C PRO A 18 6.74 -22.65 4.32
N ALA A 19 7.90 -23.27 4.48
CA ALA A 19 9.12 -22.62 4.96
C ALA A 19 9.61 -21.45 4.07
N GLU A 20 9.20 -21.38 2.80
CA GLU A 20 9.61 -20.33 1.87
C GLU A 20 8.74 -19.07 1.94
N TYR A 21 7.56 -19.17 2.55
CA TYR A 21 6.65 -18.03 2.75
C TYR A 21 6.34 -17.73 4.22
N GLU A 22 6.99 -18.42 5.16
CA GLU A 22 6.85 -18.15 6.59
C GLU A 22 7.23 -16.69 6.92
N ASP A 23 8.34 -16.17 6.39
CA ASP A 23 8.81 -14.80 6.65
C ASP A 23 8.06 -13.69 5.87
N CYS A 24 6.73 -13.64 6.00
CA CYS A 24 5.89 -12.58 5.44
C CYS A 24 5.90 -11.28 6.25
N LEU A 25 6.52 -11.26 7.44
CA LEU A 25 6.51 -10.11 8.35
C LEU A 25 7.07 -8.83 7.71
N PRO A 26 8.24 -8.85 7.01
CA PRO A 26 8.77 -7.65 6.37
C PRO A 26 7.85 -7.11 5.27
N CYS A 27 7.25 -8.02 4.48
CA CYS A 27 6.30 -7.68 3.43
C CYS A 27 5.03 -7.03 4.00
N GLN A 28 4.53 -7.54 5.12
CA GLN A 28 3.35 -7.00 5.81
C GLN A 28 3.65 -5.62 6.41
N ILE A 29 4.82 -5.43 7.03
CA ILE A 29 5.25 -4.13 7.55
C ILE A 29 5.35 -3.12 6.41
N MET A 30 6.03 -3.46 5.31
CA MET A 30 6.21 -2.56 4.18
C MET A 30 4.87 -2.19 3.53
N ALA A 31 3.97 -3.16 3.35
CA ALA A 31 2.64 -2.89 2.82
C ALA A 31 1.85 -1.94 3.74
N THR A 32 1.92 -2.14 5.05
CA THR A 32 1.23 -1.33 6.06
C THR A 32 1.76 0.09 6.08
N VAL A 33 3.08 0.27 6.20
CA VAL A 33 3.73 1.58 6.24
C VAL A 33 3.47 2.34 4.94
N SER A 34 3.59 1.68 3.80
CA SER A 34 3.35 2.32 2.50
C SER A 34 1.89 2.76 2.34
N ALA A 35 0.94 1.90 2.71
CA ALA A 35 -0.48 2.21 2.62
C ALA A 35 -0.88 3.35 3.57
N LEU A 36 -0.42 3.32 4.83
CA LEU A 36 -0.69 4.40 5.78
C LEU A 36 -0.02 5.71 5.37
N GLY A 37 1.25 5.67 4.94
CA GLY A 37 2.00 6.85 4.53
C GLY A 37 1.43 7.52 3.30
N ALA A 38 1.23 6.74 2.22
CA ALA A 38 0.62 7.27 0.99
C ALA A 38 -0.84 7.67 1.22
N GLY A 39 -1.59 6.90 2.00
CA GLY A 39 -2.97 7.19 2.35
C GLY A 39 -3.12 8.52 3.11
N ALA A 40 -2.28 8.76 4.13
CA ALA A 40 -2.24 10.01 4.86
C ALA A 40 -1.87 11.20 3.96
N TRP A 41 -0.89 11.02 3.07
CA TRP A 41 -0.49 12.05 2.10
C TRP A 41 -1.62 12.41 1.14
N PHE A 42 -2.38 11.42 0.65
CA PHE A 42 -3.51 11.65 -0.26
C PHE A 42 -4.71 12.27 0.47
N ALA A 43 -4.99 11.83 1.70
CA ALA A 43 -6.08 12.34 2.51
C ALA A 43 -5.86 13.80 2.95
N SER A 44 -4.62 14.22 3.20
CA SER A 44 -4.30 15.59 3.62
C SER A 44 -4.69 16.64 2.57
N GLY A 45 -4.63 16.28 1.29
CA GLY A 45 -4.88 17.19 0.17
C GLY A 45 -3.71 18.12 -0.16
N GLN A 46 -2.55 17.95 0.49
CA GLN A 46 -1.33 18.72 0.22
C GLN A 46 -0.88 18.62 -1.24
N LEU A 47 -1.20 17.52 -1.93
CA LEU A 47 -1.00 17.34 -3.38
C LEU A 47 -1.58 18.44 -4.25
N PHE A 48 -2.60 19.15 -3.77
CA PHE A 48 -3.29 20.20 -4.51
C PHE A 48 -2.98 21.60 -3.98
N GLU A 49 -2.07 21.73 -3.02
CA GLU A 49 -1.66 23.01 -2.47
C GLU A 49 -0.53 23.58 -3.36
N ASP A 50 -0.83 24.67 -4.07
CA ASP A 50 0.14 25.36 -4.93
C ASP A 50 0.07 26.86 -4.64
N SER A 51 1.14 27.39 -4.05
CA SER A 51 1.26 28.80 -3.67
C SER A 51 1.48 29.75 -4.85
N LYS A 52 1.76 29.21 -6.05
CA LYS A 52 2.00 30.00 -7.27
C LYS A 52 0.75 30.18 -8.13
N LEU A 53 -0.30 29.38 -7.91
CA LEU A 53 -1.54 29.44 -8.69
C LEU A 53 -2.63 30.17 -7.92
N SER A 54 -3.45 30.95 -8.64
CA SER A 54 -4.70 31.43 -8.05
C SER A 54 -5.63 30.24 -7.77
N GLN A 55 -6.53 30.40 -6.79
CA GLN A 55 -7.50 29.36 -6.44
C GLN A 55 -8.33 28.90 -7.66
N ALA A 56 -8.71 29.83 -8.54
CA ALA A 56 -9.50 29.53 -9.74
C ALA A 56 -8.70 28.71 -10.77
N GLU A 57 -7.42 29.04 -10.99
CA GLU A 57 -6.56 28.27 -11.90
C GLU A 57 -6.26 26.88 -11.36
N ASN A 58 -6.05 26.77 -10.05
CA ASN A 58 -5.84 25.49 -9.41
C ASN A 58 -7.11 24.61 -9.43
N LEU A 59 -8.31 25.19 -9.30
CA LEU A 59 -9.58 24.48 -9.49
C LEU A 59 -9.80 24.03 -10.95
N LYS A 60 -9.33 24.82 -11.92
CA LYS A 60 -9.40 24.45 -13.35
C LYS A 60 -8.49 23.27 -13.68
N LYS A 61 -7.28 23.22 -13.10
CA LYS A 61 -6.34 22.11 -13.28
C LYS A 61 -6.74 20.87 -12.47
N ASN A 62 -7.19 21.08 -11.24
CA ASN A 62 -7.56 20.03 -10.29
C ASN A 62 -9.03 20.21 -9.88
N PRO A 63 -9.98 19.71 -10.69
CA PRO A 63 -11.41 19.87 -10.41
C PRO A 63 -11.82 19.14 -9.12
N MET A 64 -12.92 19.57 -8.50
CA MET A 64 -13.33 19.07 -7.18
C MET A 64 -13.57 17.57 -7.13
N TRP A 65 -14.16 16.98 -8.17
CA TRP A 65 -14.38 15.53 -8.25
C TRP A 65 -13.06 14.74 -8.18
N TRP A 66 -12.00 15.24 -8.83
CA TRP A 66 -10.68 14.61 -8.83
C TRP A 66 -10.04 14.70 -7.44
N ARG A 67 -10.15 15.87 -6.80
CA ARG A 67 -9.67 16.05 -5.42
C ARG A 67 -10.37 15.10 -4.45
N TYR A 68 -11.69 14.94 -4.58
CA TYR A 68 -12.46 14.01 -3.75
C TYR A 68 -12.09 12.56 -4.01
N PHE A 69 -11.87 12.18 -5.28
CA PHE A 69 -11.40 10.84 -5.62
C PHE A 69 -10.04 10.53 -4.97
N ILE A 70 -9.07 11.43 -5.09
CA ILE A 70 -7.74 11.25 -4.48
C ILE A 70 -7.84 11.18 -2.96
N LYS A 71 -8.58 12.09 -2.31
CA LYS A 71 -8.79 12.03 -0.85
C LYS A 71 -9.49 10.73 -0.43
N GLY A 72 -10.53 10.32 -1.15
CA GLY A 72 -11.25 9.07 -0.92
C GLY A 72 -10.33 7.85 -1.03
N SER A 73 -9.48 7.80 -2.06
CA SER A 73 -8.47 6.75 -2.22
C SER A 73 -7.45 6.76 -1.08
N GLY A 74 -7.10 7.93 -0.55
CA GLY A 74 -6.25 8.07 0.63
C GLY A 74 -6.84 7.43 1.87
N TYR A 75 -8.12 7.71 2.17
CA TYR A 75 -8.83 7.03 3.27
C TYR A 75 -8.94 5.51 3.03
N GLY A 76 -9.16 5.09 1.78
CA GLY A 76 -9.16 3.67 1.42
C GLY A 76 -7.82 2.99 1.71
N LEU A 77 -6.71 3.64 1.36
CA LEU A 77 -5.35 3.16 1.66
C LEU A 77 -5.08 3.09 3.15
N ILE A 78 -5.53 4.08 3.93
CA ILE A 78 -5.42 4.03 5.39
C ILE A 78 -6.19 2.82 5.95
N GLY A 79 -7.44 2.62 5.52
CA GLY A 79 -8.24 1.47 5.94
C GLY A 79 -7.59 0.13 5.57
N PHE A 80 -7.06 0.03 4.36
CA PHE A 80 -6.31 -1.14 3.90
C PHE A 80 -5.03 -1.37 4.71
N GLY A 81 -4.29 -0.31 5.03
CA GLY A 81 -3.10 -0.38 5.86
C GLY A 81 -3.40 -0.87 7.27
N VAL A 82 -4.44 -0.34 7.92
CA VAL A 82 -4.90 -0.82 9.23
C VAL A 82 -5.31 -2.29 9.15
N PHE A 83 -6.06 -2.67 8.11
CA PHE A 83 -6.47 -4.06 7.90
C PHE A 83 -5.25 -4.98 7.79
N ARG A 84 -4.34 -4.71 6.85
CA ARG A 84 -3.12 -5.51 6.63
C ARG A 84 -2.19 -5.52 7.83
N GLY A 85 -2.03 -4.39 8.51
CA GLY A 85 -1.13 -4.24 9.64
C GLY A 85 -1.52 -5.07 10.86
N THR A 86 -2.80 -5.43 10.94
CA THR A 86 -3.35 -6.07 12.13
C THR A 86 -3.81 -7.51 11.88
N GLU A 87 -3.60 -8.00 10.64
CA GLU A 87 -3.60 -9.42 10.29
C GLU A 87 -2.62 -10.21 11.18
N GLY A 88 -3.08 -11.32 11.78
CA GLY A 88 -2.31 -12.16 12.70
C GLY A 88 -2.36 -11.70 14.16
N TRP A 89 -2.65 -10.42 14.42
CA TRP A 89 -2.83 -9.88 15.77
C TRP A 89 -4.30 -9.85 16.19
N LEU A 90 -5.17 -9.21 15.39
CA LEU A 90 -6.60 -9.04 15.69
C LEU A 90 -7.49 -10.07 15.00
N TRP A 91 -7.05 -10.66 13.88
CA TRP A 91 -7.77 -11.71 13.16
C TRP A 91 -6.82 -12.69 12.48
N ASN A 92 -7.37 -13.86 12.12
CA ASN A 92 -6.75 -15.14 11.72
C ASN A 92 -6.63 -16.17 12.86
N THR A 93 -7.00 -17.41 12.56
CA THR A 93 -6.98 -18.57 13.47
C THR A 93 -5.56 -19.07 13.75
N PRO A 94 -5.32 -19.76 14.88
CA PRO A 94 -3.99 -20.23 15.28
C PRO A 94 -3.30 -21.19 14.28
N GLU A 95 -4.04 -21.82 13.37
CA GLU A 95 -3.46 -22.62 12.27
C GLU A 95 -2.72 -21.75 11.23
N GLN A 96 -3.21 -20.53 10.99
CA GLN A 96 -2.56 -19.54 10.12
C GLN A 96 -1.35 -18.86 10.80
N LYS A 97 -1.23 -18.97 12.14
CA LYS A 97 -0.04 -18.54 12.91
C LYS A 97 1.11 -19.53 12.87
N LYS A 98 0.87 -20.77 12.42
CA LYS A 98 1.91 -21.82 12.30
C LYS A 98 2.44 -21.96 10.87
N LEU A 99 1.81 -21.30 9.90
CA LEU A 99 2.16 -21.29 8.47
C LEU A 99 2.78 -19.94 8.04
N LYS A 100 3.00 -19.04 9.00
CA LYS A 100 3.73 -17.78 8.90
C LYS A 100 4.75 -17.78 10.02
#